data_AF-A0A835HD13-F1
#
_entry.id   AF-A0A835HD13-F1
#
_cell.length_a   1.000
_cell.length_b   1.000
_cell.length_c   1.000
_cell.angle_alpha   90.00
_cell.angle_beta   90.00
_cell.angle_gamma   90.00
#
_symmetry.space_group_name_H-M   'P 1'
#
loop_
_entity.id
_entity.type
_entity.pdbx_description
1 polymer ?
#
loop_
_entity_poly.entity_id
_entity_poly.type
_entity_poly.pdbx_seq_one_letter_code
_entity_poly.pdbx_strand_id
1 'polypeptide(L)'
;MRMRSMLVALLTIQTVKVCEVDSLGSYARYKLKGRGVVVCSRLTKMKENEHVDVVFNQNGQRIGEGGKDLASYSGLHAASRVSIATYDNWHDVKGEARDRLWKFIKGKFNLEDHEMKGTLQDIGEKWREFKNRLTRFYITPFKDQLELLRKPPKVYEKYISQEDWDKFVKSRLTDEFQAGCRLLNWKECQALERIT
;
A
#
# COMPACT_ATOMS: atom_id res chain seq x y z
N MET A 1 2.21 -51.72 -27.22
CA MET A 1 2.53 -50.34 -27.67
C MET A 1 1.50 -49.36 -27.13
N ARG A 2 1.78 -48.70 -25.99
CA ARG A 2 1.18 -47.42 -25.54
C ARG A 2 1.87 -46.97 -24.24
N MET A 3 3.20 -47.03 -24.21
CA MET A 3 4.05 -46.49 -23.14
C MET A 3 4.82 -45.23 -23.59
N ARG A 4 4.37 -44.58 -24.68
CA ARG A 4 4.99 -43.34 -25.19
C ARG A 4 4.22 -42.07 -24.84
N SER A 5 3.06 -42.16 -24.20
CA SER A 5 2.23 -40.98 -23.87
C SER A 5 2.41 -40.45 -22.45
N MET A 6 3.05 -41.18 -21.53
CA MET A 6 3.32 -40.68 -20.17
C MET A 6 4.72 -40.08 -20.01
N LEU A 7 5.69 -40.48 -20.83
CA LEU A 7 7.05 -39.91 -20.80
C LEU A 7 7.12 -38.46 -21.31
N VAL A 8 6.18 -38.04 -22.17
CA VAL A 8 6.09 -36.65 -22.63
C VAL A 8 5.48 -35.73 -21.56
N ALA A 9 4.78 -36.28 -20.57
CA ALA A 9 4.21 -35.51 -19.45
C ALA A 9 5.17 -35.39 -18.25
N LEU A 10 6.17 -36.27 -18.13
CA LEU A 10 7.15 -36.21 -17.03
C LEU A 10 8.41 -35.41 -17.37
N LEU A 11 8.73 -35.22 -18.67
CA LEU A 11 9.90 -34.45 -19.10
C LEU A 11 9.65 -32.95 -19.30
N THR A 12 8.41 -32.47 -19.17
CA THR A 12 8.08 -31.04 -19.07
C THR A 12 8.18 -30.49 -17.64
N ILE A 13 8.58 -31.31 -16.68
CA ILE A 13 8.77 -30.95 -15.26
C ILE A 13 10.23 -30.54 -14.95
N GLN A 14 11.15 -30.62 -15.91
CA GLN A 14 12.57 -30.31 -15.71
C GLN A 14 13.10 -29.22 -16.64
N THR A 15 12.82 -27.96 -16.32
CA THR A 15 13.79 -26.85 -16.41
C THR A 15 13.30 -25.68 -15.55
N VAL A 16 13.24 -25.86 -14.23
CA VAL A 16 13.42 -24.70 -13.34
C VAL A 16 14.89 -24.34 -13.45
N LYS A 17 15.16 -23.34 -14.29
CA LYS A 17 16.47 -22.73 -14.45
C LYS A 17 16.90 -22.28 -13.06
N VAL A 18 17.84 -23.01 -12.46
CA VAL A 18 18.63 -22.53 -11.33
C VAL A 18 19.29 -21.27 -11.83
N CYS A 19 18.81 -20.12 -11.37
CA CYS A 19 19.42 -18.83 -11.66
C CYS A 19 20.20 -18.42 -10.42
N GLU A 20 21.51 -18.47 -10.59
CA GLU A 20 22.57 -17.83 -9.81
C GLU A 20 22.10 -16.60 -9.02
N VAL A 21 22.51 -16.58 -7.76
CA VAL A 21 22.20 -15.55 -6.78
C VAL A 21 23.23 -14.44 -6.93
N ASP A 22 22.98 -13.50 -7.83
CA ASP A 22 23.80 -12.29 -7.92
C ASP A 22 23.33 -11.25 -6.90
N SER A 23 24.28 -10.73 -6.12
CA SER A 23 24.12 -9.90 -4.92
C SER A 23 23.55 -8.49 -5.13
N LEU A 24 22.85 -8.23 -6.24
CA LEU A 24 22.30 -6.92 -6.59
C LEU A 24 20.89 -7.06 -7.22
N GLY A 25 19.84 -6.97 -6.39
CA GLY A 25 18.51 -6.54 -6.86
C GLY A 25 17.39 -7.59 -6.95
N SER A 26 16.96 -8.11 -5.80
CA SER A 26 15.83 -9.06 -5.67
C SER A 26 14.42 -8.50 -5.97
N TYR A 27 14.27 -7.27 -6.47
CA TYR A 27 12.95 -6.75 -6.87
C TYR A 27 12.68 -6.82 -8.38
N ALA A 28 13.67 -7.20 -9.21
CA ALA A 28 13.59 -7.00 -10.65
C ALA A 28 12.73 -8.02 -11.42
N ARG A 29 12.44 -9.20 -10.86
CA ARG A 29 11.68 -10.25 -11.58
C ARG A 29 10.17 -10.27 -11.34
N TYR A 30 9.67 -9.60 -10.31
CA TYR A 30 8.26 -9.20 -10.23
C TYR A 30 8.16 -7.77 -10.74
N LYS A 31 7.96 -7.58 -12.05
CA LYS A 31 7.48 -6.29 -12.56
C LYS A 31 6.09 -6.05 -11.98
N LEU A 32 6.02 -5.53 -10.76
CA LEU A 32 4.85 -4.85 -10.23
C LEU A 32 4.60 -3.69 -11.20
N LYS A 33 3.72 -3.88 -12.20
CA LYS A 33 3.19 -2.81 -13.08
C LYS A 33 2.31 -1.86 -12.24
N GLY A 34 2.81 -1.39 -11.11
CA GLY A 34 2.16 -0.43 -10.24
C GLY A 34 2.72 0.96 -10.50
N ARG A 35 1.87 1.99 -10.32
CA ARG A 35 2.33 3.38 -10.28
C ARG A 35 3.47 3.52 -9.25
N GLY A 36 4.50 4.28 -9.60
CA GLY A 36 5.60 4.63 -8.71
C GLY A 36 5.10 5.38 -7.47
N VAL A 37 5.98 5.61 -6.51
CA VAL A 37 5.64 6.43 -5.33
C VAL A 37 5.21 7.83 -5.77
N VAL A 38 4.11 8.27 -5.17
CA VAL A 38 3.65 9.64 -5.28
C VAL A 38 4.51 10.51 -4.36
N VAL A 39 5.42 11.30 -4.95
CA VAL A 39 6.34 12.18 -4.19
C VAL A 39 5.73 13.57 -3.97
N CYS A 40 4.67 13.93 -4.69
CA CYS A 40 4.03 15.26 -4.67
C CYS A 40 5.04 16.42 -4.67
N SER A 41 6.08 16.33 -5.51
CA SER A 41 7.25 17.24 -5.50
C SER A 41 6.89 18.71 -5.67
N ARG A 42 5.80 19.02 -6.40
CA ARG A 42 5.29 20.38 -6.53
C ARG A 42 4.81 20.90 -5.17
N LEU A 43 3.90 20.18 -4.51
CA LEU A 43 3.31 20.56 -3.24
C LEU A 43 4.33 20.58 -2.09
N THR A 44 5.30 19.69 -2.09
CA THR A 44 6.34 19.65 -1.05
C THR A 44 7.36 20.79 -1.17
N LYS A 45 7.45 21.44 -2.33
CA LYS A 45 8.33 22.60 -2.57
C LYS A 45 7.59 23.94 -2.55
N MET A 46 6.27 23.94 -2.43
CA MET A 46 5.47 25.17 -2.34
C MET A 46 5.80 25.94 -1.07
N LYS A 47 5.89 27.27 -1.21
CA LYS A 47 6.14 28.17 -0.09
C LYS A 47 4.97 28.15 0.91
N GLU A 48 5.20 28.66 2.12
CA GLU A 48 4.17 28.66 3.17
C GLU A 48 2.97 29.56 2.85
N ASN A 49 3.18 30.60 2.04
CA ASN A 49 2.13 31.49 1.59
C ASN A 49 1.38 31.00 0.34
N GLU A 50 1.81 29.88 -0.26
CA GLU A 50 1.20 29.32 -1.46
C GLU A 50 0.26 28.19 -1.08
N HIS A 51 -0.99 28.28 -1.54
CA HIS A 51 -2.04 27.31 -1.26
C HIS A 51 -2.73 26.91 -2.56
N VAL A 52 -3.21 25.66 -2.63
CA VAL A 52 -3.99 25.13 -3.75
C VAL A 52 -5.46 25.21 -3.42
N ASP A 53 -6.25 25.81 -4.31
CA ASP A 53 -7.71 25.81 -4.22
C ASP A 53 -8.28 24.42 -4.54
N VAL A 54 -9.23 23.98 -3.73
CA VAL A 54 -9.95 22.73 -3.93
C VAL A 54 -11.40 23.05 -4.24
N VAL A 55 -11.86 22.65 -5.43
CA VAL A 55 -13.24 22.87 -5.85
C VAL A 55 -14.07 21.65 -5.48
N PHE A 56 -15.23 21.88 -4.90
CA PHE A 56 -16.20 20.85 -4.53
C PHE A 56 -17.45 20.95 -5.41
N ASN A 57 -18.00 19.81 -5.81
CA ASN A 57 -19.32 19.78 -6.45
C ASN A 57 -20.44 19.82 -5.41
N GLN A 58 -21.70 19.87 -5.87
CA GLN A 58 -22.88 19.92 -4.99
C GLN A 58 -23.01 18.71 -4.04
N ASN A 59 -22.35 17.59 -4.36
CA ASN A 59 -22.35 16.39 -3.54
C ASN A 59 -21.16 16.35 -2.57
N GLY A 60 -20.39 17.43 -2.45
CA GLY A 60 -19.19 17.50 -1.62
C GLY A 60 -18.00 16.70 -2.16
N GLN A 61 -18.03 16.30 -3.43
CA GLN A 61 -16.89 15.62 -4.06
C GLN A 61 -15.91 16.64 -4.62
N ARG A 62 -14.62 16.40 -4.40
CA ARG A 62 -13.54 17.21 -4.91
C ARG A 62 -13.38 16.99 -6.41
N ILE A 63 -13.34 18.08 -7.18
CA ILE A 63 -13.19 18.05 -8.63
C ILE A 63 -11.99 18.90 -9.07
N GLY A 64 -11.53 18.69 -10.31
CA GLY A 64 -10.42 19.43 -10.89
C GLY A 64 -9.04 19.01 -10.36
N GLU A 65 -8.02 19.77 -10.75
CA GLU A 65 -6.62 19.48 -10.41
C GLU A 65 -6.33 19.60 -8.91
N GLY A 66 -6.89 20.61 -8.23
CA GLY A 66 -6.75 20.76 -6.78
C GLY A 66 -7.28 19.57 -5.98
N GLY A 67 -8.38 18.95 -6.44
CA GLY A 67 -8.88 17.70 -5.86
C GLY A 67 -7.94 16.52 -6.04
N LYS A 68 -7.32 16.37 -7.23
CA LYS A 68 -6.33 15.33 -7.53
C LYS A 68 -5.05 15.52 -6.71
N ASP A 69 -4.63 16.76 -6.54
CA ASP A 69 -3.48 17.15 -5.74
C ASP A 69 -3.70 16.82 -4.27
N LEU A 70 -4.88 17.17 -3.72
CA LEU A 70 -5.25 16.85 -2.36
C LEU A 70 -5.26 15.33 -2.14
N ALA A 71 -5.88 14.56 -3.05
CA ALA A 71 -5.87 13.09 -2.95
C ALA A 71 -4.45 12.50 -2.98
N SER A 72 -3.58 13.04 -3.83
CA SER A 72 -2.18 12.61 -3.96
C SER A 72 -1.37 12.94 -2.72
N TYR A 73 -1.53 14.15 -2.17
CA TYR A 73 -0.86 14.62 -0.96
C TYR A 73 -1.34 13.88 0.30
N SER A 74 -2.64 13.61 0.41
CA SER A 74 -3.22 12.73 1.43
C SER A 74 -2.60 11.34 1.38
N GLY A 75 -2.42 10.77 0.19
CA GLY A 75 -1.74 9.47 0.01
C GLY A 75 -0.27 9.48 0.46
N LEU A 76 0.47 10.55 0.17
CA LEU A 76 1.83 10.74 0.66
C LEU A 76 1.88 10.74 2.19
N HIS A 77 1.03 11.54 2.84
CA HIS A 77 0.99 11.64 4.30
C HIS A 77 0.49 10.36 4.97
N ALA A 78 -0.46 9.67 4.36
CA ALA A 78 -0.88 8.34 4.79
C ALA A 78 0.30 7.37 4.83
N ALA A 79 1.16 7.37 3.81
CA ALA A 79 2.30 6.47 3.74
C ALA A 79 3.49 6.92 4.62
N SER A 80 3.69 8.22 4.81
CA SER A 80 4.92 8.76 5.42
C SER A 80 4.78 9.22 6.87
N ARG A 81 3.56 9.48 7.36
CA ARG A 81 3.35 10.05 8.72
C ARG A 81 2.44 9.20 9.60
N VAL A 82 1.80 8.17 9.05
CA VAL A 82 0.98 7.23 9.82
C VAL A 82 1.72 5.90 9.86
N SER A 83 2.18 5.51 11.05
CA SER A 83 2.90 4.24 11.21
C SER A 83 2.06 3.07 10.71
N ILE A 84 2.68 2.17 9.95
CA ILE A 84 2.05 0.94 9.47
C ILE A 84 1.96 -0.13 10.56
N ALA A 85 2.75 0.01 11.63
CA ALA A 85 2.92 -0.99 12.68
C ALA A 85 2.25 -0.62 14.01
N THR A 86 2.19 0.67 14.37
CA THR A 86 1.61 1.09 15.65
C THR A 86 0.10 0.90 15.73
N TYR A 87 -0.59 1.07 14.61
CA TYR A 87 -2.05 1.04 14.56
C TYR A 87 -2.53 -0.12 13.68
N ASP A 88 -3.52 -0.87 14.17
CA ASP A 88 -4.21 -1.87 13.38
C ASP A 88 -5.33 -1.24 12.56
N ASN A 89 -6.15 -0.38 13.20
CA ASN A 89 -7.30 0.27 12.57
C ASN A 89 -7.14 1.80 12.53
N TRP A 90 -7.72 2.42 11.50
CA TRP A 90 -7.74 3.89 11.37
C TRP A 90 -8.50 4.57 12.52
N HIS A 91 -9.45 3.86 13.12
CA HIS A 91 -10.19 4.34 14.28
C HIS A 91 -9.29 4.55 15.51
N ASP A 92 -8.13 3.89 15.57
CA ASP A 92 -7.16 3.99 16.66
C ASP A 92 -6.24 5.21 16.51
N VAL A 93 -6.12 5.75 15.30
CA VAL A 93 -5.42 7.01 15.05
C VAL A 93 -6.33 8.14 15.54
N LYS A 94 -6.06 8.70 16.73
CA LYS A 94 -6.89 9.75 17.35
C LYS A 94 -6.06 10.94 17.85
N GLY A 95 -6.76 12.01 18.25
CA GLY A 95 -6.18 13.19 18.89
C GLY A 95 -5.07 13.82 18.05
N GLU A 96 -3.93 14.04 18.69
CA GLU A 96 -2.79 14.76 18.16
C GLU A 96 -2.31 14.26 16.78
N ALA A 97 -2.40 12.95 16.50
CA ALA A 97 -2.00 12.41 15.21
C ALA A 97 -2.88 12.91 14.07
N ARG A 98 -4.20 12.97 14.29
CA ARG A 98 -5.16 13.52 13.30
C ARG A 98 -4.99 15.02 13.15
N ASP A 99 -4.73 15.73 14.24
CA ASP A 99 -4.56 17.19 14.23
C ASP A 99 -3.28 17.58 13.47
N ARG A 100 -2.18 16.83 13.67
CA ARG A 100 -0.94 17.03 12.90
C ARG A 100 -1.16 16.77 11.41
N LEU A 101 -1.86 15.69 11.05
CA LEU A 101 -2.19 15.41 9.65
C LEU A 101 -3.02 16.54 9.05
N TRP A 102 -4.06 16.99 9.76
CA TRP A 102 -4.90 18.09 9.32
C TRP A 102 -4.11 19.38 9.10
N LYS A 103 -3.23 19.73 10.04
CA LYS A 103 -2.34 20.90 9.93
C LYS A 103 -1.46 20.84 8.68
N PHE A 104 -0.89 19.67 8.35
CA PHE A 104 -0.09 19.52 7.12
C PHE A 104 -0.92 19.70 5.85
N ILE A 105 -2.15 19.21 5.82
CA ILE A 105 -3.03 19.41 4.67
C ILE A 105 -3.43 20.89 4.56
N LYS A 106 -3.93 21.48 5.64
CA LYS A 106 -4.35 22.89 5.66
C LYS A 106 -3.23 23.86 5.28
N GLY A 107 -1.98 23.55 5.63
CA GLY A 107 -0.83 24.37 5.23
C GLY A 107 -0.47 24.35 3.74
N LYS A 108 -1.18 23.56 2.91
CA LYS A 108 -0.97 23.51 1.45
C LYS A 108 -2.23 23.71 0.62
N PHE A 109 -3.39 23.61 1.24
CA PHE A 109 -4.68 23.68 0.56
C PHE A 109 -5.58 24.69 1.25
N ASN A 110 -6.30 25.48 0.46
CA ASN A 110 -7.34 26.37 0.96
C ASN A 110 -8.56 25.53 1.32
N LEU A 111 -8.56 25.03 2.55
CA LEU A 111 -9.63 24.19 3.11
C LEU A 111 -10.26 24.84 4.33
N GLU A 112 -11.56 24.65 4.49
CA GLU A 112 -12.34 25.02 5.66
C GLU A 112 -12.34 23.91 6.71
N ASP A 113 -12.65 24.26 7.97
CA ASP A 113 -12.64 23.28 9.08
C ASP A 113 -13.68 22.17 8.90
N HIS A 114 -14.80 22.45 8.24
CA HIS A 114 -15.84 21.46 7.99
C HIS A 114 -15.35 20.30 7.08
N GLU A 115 -14.28 20.52 6.31
CA GLU A 115 -13.69 19.54 5.38
C GLU A 115 -12.68 18.61 6.06
N MET A 116 -12.31 18.89 7.32
CA MET A 116 -11.36 18.10 8.10
C MET A 116 -11.77 16.64 8.18
N LYS A 117 -13.05 16.39 8.50
CA LYS A 117 -13.57 15.03 8.70
C LYS A 117 -13.43 14.18 7.43
N GLY A 118 -13.86 14.70 6.28
CA GLY A 118 -13.76 14.00 5.00
C GLY A 118 -12.31 13.77 4.58
N THR A 119 -11.46 14.79 4.74
CA THR A 119 -10.03 14.70 4.41
C THR A 119 -9.32 13.63 5.24
N LEU A 120 -9.58 13.57 6.54
CA LEU A 120 -9.00 12.54 7.42
C LEU A 120 -9.55 11.16 7.11
N GLN A 121 -10.81 11.03 6.72
CA GLN A 121 -11.36 9.76 6.25
C GLN A 121 -10.60 9.26 5.02
N ASP A 122 -10.38 10.11 4.01
CA ASP A 122 -9.63 9.74 2.80
C ASP A 122 -8.19 9.31 3.12
N ILE A 123 -7.53 10.00 4.05
CA ILE A 123 -6.18 9.63 4.51
C ILE A 123 -6.20 8.24 5.14
N GLY A 124 -7.21 7.93 5.95
CA GLY A 124 -7.38 6.61 6.55
C GLY A 124 -7.59 5.51 5.52
N GLU A 125 -8.38 5.77 4.48
CA GLU A 125 -8.58 4.86 3.37
C GLU A 125 -7.28 4.62 2.59
N LYS A 126 -6.56 5.69 2.27
CA LYS A 126 -5.23 5.64 1.62
C LYS A 126 -4.21 4.86 2.46
N TRP A 127 -4.22 5.02 3.78
CA TRP A 127 -3.33 4.29 4.68
C TRP A 127 -3.65 2.79 4.70
N ARG A 128 -4.94 2.43 4.72
CA ARG A 128 -5.37 1.02 4.60
C ARG A 128 -4.99 0.42 3.24
N GLU A 129 -5.22 1.15 2.14
CA GLU A 129 -4.77 0.76 0.79
C GLU A 129 -3.25 0.53 0.75
N PHE A 130 -2.49 1.40 1.41
CA PHE A 130 -1.04 1.30 1.49
C PHE A 130 -0.60 0.05 2.26
N LYS A 131 -1.14 -0.22 3.46
CA LYS A 131 -0.88 -1.47 4.20
C LYS A 131 -1.22 -2.70 3.36
N ASN A 132 -2.36 -2.68 2.66
CA ASN A 132 -2.76 -3.78 1.79
C ASN A 132 -1.80 -3.97 0.62
N ARG A 133 -1.31 -2.88 0.01
CA ARG A 133 -0.29 -2.93 -1.05
C ARG A 133 1.01 -3.55 -0.55
N LEU A 134 1.48 -3.14 0.64
CA LEU A 134 2.68 -3.71 1.26
C LEU A 134 2.52 -5.21 1.49
N THR A 135 1.41 -5.63 2.11
CA THR A 135 1.12 -7.04 2.35
C THR A 135 1.10 -7.85 1.04
N ARG A 136 0.24 -7.45 0.08
CA ARG A 136 -0.03 -8.24 -1.13
C ARG A 136 1.18 -8.38 -2.05
N PHE A 137 1.99 -7.34 -2.17
CA PHE A 137 3.05 -7.31 -3.19
C PHE A 137 4.46 -7.48 -2.64
N TYR A 138 4.66 -7.23 -1.34
CA TYR A 138 5.98 -7.23 -0.74
C TYR A 138 6.14 -8.22 0.41
N ILE A 139 5.05 -8.71 1.02
CA ILE A 139 5.12 -9.70 2.11
C ILE A 139 4.63 -11.06 1.65
N THR A 140 3.37 -11.17 1.22
CA THR A 140 2.74 -12.46 0.84
C THR A 140 3.55 -13.26 -0.19
N PRO A 141 4.13 -12.67 -1.25
CA PRO A 141 4.91 -13.43 -2.23
C PRO A 141 6.23 -14.00 -1.69
N PHE A 142 6.75 -13.47 -0.57
CA PHE A 142 8.06 -13.79 -0.02
C PHE A 142 8.00 -14.32 1.42
N LYS A 143 6.81 -14.74 1.88
CA LYS A 143 6.59 -15.23 3.25
C LYS A 143 7.49 -16.41 3.65
N ASP A 144 7.88 -17.23 2.67
CA ASP A 144 8.76 -18.40 2.86
C ASP A 144 10.26 -18.05 2.68
N GLN A 145 10.57 -16.80 2.30
CA GLN A 145 11.91 -16.29 2.02
C GLN A 145 12.20 -15.05 2.88
N LEU A 146 12.28 -15.25 4.20
CA LEU A 146 12.41 -14.16 5.19
C LEU A 146 13.62 -13.25 4.97
N GLU A 147 14.68 -13.77 4.35
CA GLU A 147 15.87 -13.02 3.94
C GLU A 147 15.54 -11.81 3.05
N LEU A 148 14.52 -11.94 2.20
CA LEU A 148 14.06 -10.87 1.31
C LEU A 148 13.17 -9.83 2.01
N LEU A 149 12.67 -10.17 3.20
CA LEU A 149 11.82 -9.30 4.02
C LEU A 149 12.63 -8.52 5.07
N ARG A 150 13.95 -8.68 5.13
CA ARG A 150 14.82 -8.00 6.10
C ARG A 150 14.79 -6.48 6.00
N LYS A 151 14.43 -5.92 4.85
CA LYS A 151 14.39 -4.47 4.63
C LYS A 151 13.09 -4.07 3.96
N PRO A 152 12.57 -2.86 4.24
CA PRO A 152 11.44 -2.33 3.50
C PRO A 152 11.76 -2.24 2.00
N PRO A 153 10.73 -2.27 1.14
CA PRO A 153 10.95 -2.09 -0.29
C PRO A 153 11.66 -0.76 -0.55
N LYS A 154 12.71 -0.76 -1.38
CA LYS A 154 13.54 0.42 -1.70
C LYS A 154 12.74 1.67 -2.07
N VAL A 155 11.58 1.46 -2.69
CA VAL A 155 10.64 2.50 -3.11
C VAL A 155 10.03 3.25 -1.91
N TYR A 156 9.85 2.58 -0.75
CA TYR A 156 9.25 3.11 0.47
C TYR A 156 10.23 3.27 1.63
N GLU A 157 11.52 2.97 1.43
CA GLU A 157 12.58 3.01 2.46
C GLU A 157 12.69 4.37 3.17
N LYS A 158 12.31 5.47 2.49
CA LYS A 158 12.30 6.82 3.08
C LYS A 158 11.11 7.11 4.01
N TYR A 159 10.07 6.28 3.96
CA TYR A 159 8.81 6.52 4.65
C TYR A 159 8.55 5.52 5.78
N ILE A 160 9.17 4.34 5.71
CA ILE A 160 8.99 3.25 6.67
C ILE A 160 10.30 3.06 7.42
N SER A 161 10.30 3.23 8.74
CA SER A 161 11.46 2.89 9.56
C SER A 161 11.69 1.37 9.56
N GLN A 162 12.93 0.94 9.76
CA GLN A 162 13.24 -0.48 9.84
C GLN A 162 12.45 -1.17 10.97
N GLU A 163 12.30 -0.49 12.11
CA GLU A 163 11.53 -0.98 13.24
C GLU A 163 10.04 -1.18 12.91
N ASP A 164 9.42 -0.21 12.24
CA ASP A 164 8.02 -0.33 11.81
C ASP A 164 7.87 -1.44 10.77
N TRP A 165 8.83 -1.57 9.86
CA TRP A 165 8.83 -2.65 8.88
C TRP A 165 8.89 -4.02 9.54
N ASP A 166 9.81 -4.23 10.49
CA ASP A 166 9.98 -5.51 11.18
C ASP A 166 8.73 -5.90 11.98
N LYS A 167 8.15 -4.93 12.70
CA LYS A 167 6.88 -5.13 13.44
C LYS A 167 5.73 -5.46 12.49
N PHE A 168 5.65 -4.76 11.37
CA PHE A 168 4.60 -4.98 10.37
C PHE A 168 4.74 -6.33 9.67
N VAL A 169 5.94 -6.75 9.28
CA VAL A 169 6.17 -8.08 8.69
C VAL A 169 5.77 -9.17 9.67
N LYS A 170 6.20 -9.08 10.93
CA LYS A 170 5.82 -10.03 11.98
C LYS A 170 4.29 -10.12 12.13
N SER A 171 3.59 -8.99 12.18
CA SER A 171 2.12 -8.99 12.33
C SER A 171 1.37 -9.55 11.11
N ARG A 172 1.98 -9.53 9.92
CA ARG A 172 1.42 -10.09 8.69
C ARG A 172 1.73 -11.57 8.47
N LEU A 173 2.72 -12.10 9.17
CA LEU A 173 3.09 -13.51 9.11
C LEU A 173 2.37 -14.37 10.16
N THR A 174 1.64 -13.79 11.12
CA THR A 174 0.88 -14.57 12.10
C THR A 174 -0.20 -15.41 11.45
N ASP A 175 -0.47 -16.59 12.03
CA ASP A 175 -1.45 -17.52 11.50
C ASP A 175 -2.86 -16.93 11.49
N GLU A 176 -3.20 -16.11 12.49
CA GLU A 176 -4.50 -15.42 12.58
C GLU A 176 -4.71 -14.48 11.39
N PHE A 177 -3.69 -13.69 11.04
CA PHE A 177 -3.77 -12.78 9.91
C PHE A 177 -3.88 -13.55 8.59
N GLN A 178 -3.06 -14.60 8.42
CA GLN A 178 -3.08 -15.42 7.22
C GLN A 178 -4.40 -16.20 7.05
N ALA A 179 -5.00 -16.68 8.15
CA ALA A 179 -6.31 -17.31 8.14
C ALA A 179 -7.40 -16.30 7.74
N GLY A 180 -7.36 -15.09 8.29
CA GLY A 180 -8.28 -14.00 7.92
C GLY A 180 -8.22 -13.65 6.43
N CYS A 181 -7.03 -13.50 5.85
CA CYS A 181 -6.88 -13.25 4.41
C CYS A 181 -7.39 -14.41 3.55
N ARG A 182 -7.16 -15.66 3.96
CA ARG A 182 -7.67 -16.85 3.24
C ARG A 182 -9.20 -16.91 3.23
N LEU A 183 -9.85 -16.57 4.34
CA LEU A 183 -11.31 -16.54 4.45
C LEU A 183 -11.96 -15.43 3.61
N LEU A 184 -11.32 -14.26 3.48
CA LEU A 184 -11.82 -13.18 2.63
C LEU A 184 -11.75 -13.57 1.15
N ASN A 185 -10.62 -14.11 0.69
CA ASN A 185 -10.50 -14.61 -0.68
C ASN A 185 -11.51 -15.73 -0.98
N TRP A 186 -11.75 -16.64 -0.03
CA TRP A 186 -12.75 -17.71 -0.17
C TRP A 186 -14.18 -17.17 -0.31
N LYS A 187 -14.57 -16.17 0.49
CA LYS A 187 -15.89 -15.52 0.40
C LYS A 187 -16.07 -14.76 -0.92
N GLU A 188 -15.02 -14.11 -1.42
CA GLU A 188 -15.02 -13.47 -2.74
C GLU A 188 -15.19 -14.50 -3.87
N CYS A 189 -14.52 -15.66 -3.80
CA CYS A 189 -14.73 -16.77 -4.74
C CYS A 189 -16.18 -17.29 -4.71
N GLN A 190 -16.74 -17.56 -3.52
CA GLN A 190 -18.13 -18.02 -3.39
C GLN A 190 -19.17 -17.00 -3.87
N ALA A 191 -18.88 -15.70 -3.75
CA ALA A 191 -19.77 -14.64 -4.23
C ALA A 191 -19.82 -14.59 -5.77
N LEU A 192 -18.71 -14.88 -6.45
CA LEU A 192 -18.64 -14.95 -7.90
C LEU A 192 -19.36 -16.19 -8.44
N GLU A 193 -19.23 -17.34 -7.77
CA GLU A 193 -19.91 -18.60 -8.13
C GLU A 193 -21.45 -18.54 -7.96
N ARG A 194 -21.96 -17.60 -7.16
CA ARG A 194 -23.42 -17.40 -6.97
C ARG A 194 -24.04 -16.44 -8.01
N ILE A 195 -23.21 -15.72 -8.76
CA ILE A 195 -23.64 -14.77 -9.80
C ILE A 195 -23.60 -15.43 -11.19
N THR A 196 -22.87 -16.52 -11.34
CA THR A 196 -22.83 -17.40 -12.53
C THR A 196 -23.83 -18.55 -12.42
#